data_AF-Q48A40-F1
#
_entry.id   AF-Q48A40-F1
#
_cell.length_a   1.000
_cell.length_b   1.000
_cell.length_c   1.000
_cell.angle_alpha   90.00
_cell.angle_beta   90.00
_cell.angle_gamma   90.00
#
_symmetry.space_group_name_H-M   'P 1'
#
loop_
_entity.id
_entity.type
_entity.pdbx_description
1 polymer ?
#
loop_
_entity_poly.entity_id
_entity_poly.type
_entity_poly.pdbx_seq_one_letter_code
_entity_poly.pdbx_strand_id
1 'polypeptide(L)'
;MLSGKVQSAFTDIQNFHQQSRTSNDINKQENFVTQMLRGLNQFSGTCDIFLSGNDLTADEFKLLIKSNKHWREVMARATINQQIICQADHTSSQRDKQSQLIELVCKALAK
;
A
#
# COMPACT_ATOMS: atom_id res chain seq x y z
N MET A 1 -4.60 -12.75 -24.11
CA MET A 1 -5.54 -12.41 -23.01
C MET A 1 -4.90 -11.59 -21.87
N LEU A 2 -3.70 -11.01 -22.03
CA LEU A 2 -3.06 -10.18 -20.98
C LEU A 2 -3.40 -8.68 -21.07
N SER A 3 -3.83 -8.19 -22.25
CA SER A 3 -4.06 -6.76 -22.48
C SER A 3 -5.29 -6.21 -21.74
N GLY A 4 -6.33 -7.02 -21.52
CA GLY A 4 -7.59 -6.55 -20.92
C GLY A 4 -7.51 -6.27 -19.41
N LYS A 5 -6.68 -7.04 -18.68
CA LYS A 5 -6.54 -6.90 -17.21
C LYS A 5 -5.74 -5.65 -16.82
N VAL A 6 -4.77 -5.28 -17.64
CA VAL A 6 -3.97 -4.06 -17.42
C VAL A 6 -4.85 -2.83 -17.62
N GLN A 7 -5.69 -2.84 -18.66
CA GLN A 7 -6.56 -1.72 -18.98
C GLN A 7 -7.67 -1.49 -17.95
N SER A 8 -8.23 -2.55 -17.35
CA SER A 8 -9.23 -2.40 -16.28
C SER A 8 -8.61 -1.76 -15.03
N ALA A 9 -7.44 -2.23 -14.58
CA ALA A 9 -6.75 -1.66 -13.42
C ALA A 9 -6.41 -0.17 -13.60
N PHE A 10 -6.00 0.25 -14.81
CA PHE A 10 -5.80 1.67 -15.12
C PHE A 10 -7.10 2.47 -15.07
N THR A 11 -8.22 1.88 -15.51
CA THR A 11 -9.54 2.51 -15.50
C THR A 11 -10.07 2.65 -14.08
N ASP A 12 -9.84 1.66 -13.22
CA ASP A 12 -10.24 1.70 -11.81
C ASP A 12 -9.45 2.76 -11.02
N ILE A 13 -8.15 2.92 -11.30
CA ILE A 13 -7.33 4.01 -10.73
C ILE A 13 -7.84 5.38 -11.19
N GLN A 14 -8.18 5.52 -12.48
CA GLN A 14 -8.73 6.78 -13.01
C GLN A 14 -10.09 7.09 -12.39
N ASN A 15 -10.97 6.10 -12.25
CA ASN A 15 -12.27 6.24 -11.62
C ASN A 15 -12.14 6.63 -10.13
N PHE A 16 -11.22 6.02 -9.39
CA PHE A 16 -10.92 6.40 -8.00
C PHE A 16 -10.43 7.85 -7.91
N HIS A 17 -9.56 8.25 -8.84
CA HIS A 17 -9.09 9.64 -8.92
C HIS A 17 -10.20 10.61 -9.36
N GLN A 18 -11.13 10.21 -10.22
CA GLN A 18 -12.18 11.09 -10.73
C GLN A 18 -13.32 11.26 -9.73
N GLN A 19 -13.68 10.20 -9.01
CA GLN A 19 -14.64 10.25 -7.90
C GLN A 19 -14.19 11.20 -6.78
N SER A 20 -12.87 11.35 -6.58
CA SER A 20 -12.31 12.33 -5.64
C SER A 20 -12.43 13.79 -6.08
N ARG A 21 -12.72 14.06 -7.37
CA ARG A 21 -12.82 15.42 -7.94
C ARG A 21 -14.26 15.92 -8.12
N THR A 22 -15.25 15.04 -8.21
CA THR A 22 -16.64 15.41 -8.55
C THR A 22 -17.57 15.61 -7.35
N SER A 23 -17.15 15.29 -6.12
CA SER A 23 -17.92 15.62 -4.92
C SER A 23 -17.67 17.06 -4.48
N ASN A 24 -18.43 17.98 -5.06
CA ASN A 24 -18.62 19.32 -4.50
C ASN A 24 -19.67 19.26 -3.38
N ASP A 25 -19.27 19.77 -2.22
CA ASP A 25 -20.03 20.10 -1.02
C ASP A 25 -20.19 19.07 0.13
N ILE A 26 -19.78 19.58 1.30
CA ILE A 26 -19.92 19.11 2.70
C ILE A 26 -18.82 18.14 3.20
N ASN A 27 -17.86 18.73 3.92
CA ASN A 27 -16.79 18.09 4.71
C ASN A 27 -15.80 17.25 3.88
N LYS A 28 -14.70 17.88 3.45
CA LYS A 28 -13.60 17.23 2.75
C LYS A 28 -12.80 16.37 3.73
N GLN A 29 -13.41 15.29 4.25
CA GLN A 29 -12.63 14.18 4.78
C GLN A 29 -11.71 13.74 3.65
N GLU A 30 -10.41 14.03 3.79
CA GLU A 30 -9.40 13.51 2.89
C GLU A 30 -9.64 12.01 2.68
N ASN A 31 -9.61 11.53 1.43
CA ASN A 31 -9.71 10.10 1.16
C ASN A 31 -8.64 9.35 1.98
N PHE A 32 -8.97 8.14 2.47
CA PHE A 32 -8.07 7.27 3.23
C PHE A 32 -6.64 7.23 2.68
N VAL A 33 -6.44 7.14 1.36
CA VAL A 33 -5.11 7.11 0.73
C VAL A 33 -4.34 8.42 0.97
N THR A 34 -5.03 9.56 0.91
CA THR A 34 -4.43 10.88 1.21
C THR A 34 -4.05 10.98 2.68
N GLN A 35 -4.91 10.48 3.58
CA GLN A 35 -4.62 10.45 5.02
C GLN A 35 -3.43 9.55 5.36
N MET A 36 -3.32 8.38 4.73
CA MET A 36 -2.15 7.50 4.88
C MET A 36 -0.86 8.20 4.45
N LEU A 37 -0.86 8.85 3.27
CA LEU A 37 0.29 9.59 2.79
C LEU A 37 0.69 10.72 3.74
N ARG A 38 -0.30 11.45 4.27
CA ARG A 38 -0.08 12.52 5.25
C ARG A 38 0.54 11.97 6.54
N GLY A 39 -0.03 10.89 7.08
CA GLY A 39 0.49 10.22 8.27
C GLY A 39 1.93 9.75 8.10
N LEU A 40 2.22 9.09 6.97
CA LEU A 40 3.58 8.60 6.68
C LEU A 40 4.59 9.73 6.46
N ASN A 41 4.15 10.87 5.90
CA ASN A 41 5.00 12.05 5.75
C ASN A 41 5.34 12.70 7.10
N GLN A 42 4.37 12.75 8.02
CA GLN A 42 4.50 13.37 9.35
C GLN A 42 5.22 12.47 10.36
N PHE A 43 5.16 11.16 10.17
CA PHE A 43 5.86 10.21 11.03
C PHE A 43 7.38 10.32 10.84
N SER A 44 8.10 10.64 11.92
CA SER A 44 9.56 10.80 11.92
C SER A 44 10.32 9.53 12.33
N GLY A 45 9.61 8.49 12.78
CA GLY A 45 10.22 7.21 13.15
C GLY A 45 10.46 6.29 11.94
N THR A 46 11.01 5.11 12.24
CA THR A 46 11.17 4.03 11.26
C THR A 46 9.84 3.30 11.07
N CYS A 47 9.49 3.01 9.81
CA CYS A 47 8.27 2.28 9.46
C CYS A 47 8.64 1.04 8.63
N ASP A 48 8.36 -0.14 9.17
CA ASP A 48 8.44 -1.40 8.44
C ASP A 48 7.05 -1.75 7.86
N ILE A 49 6.97 -1.86 6.53
CA ILE A 49 5.75 -2.14 5.76
C ILE A 49 5.87 -3.54 5.17
N PHE A 50 4.98 -4.43 5.59
CA PHE A 50 4.91 -5.82 5.10
C PHE A 50 3.73 -5.96 4.13
N LEU A 51 4.01 -6.41 2.91
CA LEU A 51 2.99 -6.64 1.89
C LEU A 51 2.79 -8.14 1.66
N SER A 52 1.54 -8.57 1.59
CA SER A 52 1.18 -9.92 1.17
C SER A 52 1.47 -10.10 -0.33
N GLY A 53 2.09 -11.23 -0.69
CA GLY A 53 2.51 -11.49 -2.07
C GLY A 53 1.37 -11.91 -3.02
N ASN A 54 0.26 -12.44 -2.50
CA ASN A 54 -0.90 -12.88 -3.26
C ASN A 54 -2.15 -12.10 -2.82
N ASP A 55 -2.05 -10.78 -2.93
CA ASP A 55 -3.00 -9.82 -2.37
C ASP A 55 -3.21 -8.68 -3.38
N LEU A 56 -4.43 -8.58 -3.91
CA LEU A 56 -4.80 -7.56 -4.89
C LEU A 56 -4.66 -6.13 -4.35
N THR A 57 -4.94 -5.90 -3.07
CA THR A 57 -4.81 -4.57 -2.45
C THR A 57 -3.34 -4.18 -2.30
N ALA A 58 -2.47 -5.14 -2.00
CA ALA A 58 -1.03 -4.95 -2.01
C ALA A 58 -0.50 -4.68 -3.43
N ASP A 59 -1.06 -5.33 -4.46
CA ASP A 59 -0.76 -5.03 -5.87
C ASP A 59 -1.17 -3.60 -6.26
N GLU A 60 -2.37 -3.17 -5.87
CA GLU A 60 -2.84 -1.80 -6.06
C GLU A 60 -1.95 -0.78 -5.34
N PHE A 61 -1.54 -1.07 -4.10
CA PHE A 61 -0.62 -0.22 -3.36
C PHE A 61 0.75 -0.11 -4.02
N LYS A 62 1.31 -1.22 -4.52
CA LYS A 62 2.56 -1.20 -5.32
C LYS A 62 2.41 -0.36 -6.59
N LEU A 63 1.26 -0.41 -7.25
CA LEU A 63 0.99 0.40 -8.43
C LEU A 63 0.81 1.88 -8.08
N LEU A 64 0.19 2.21 -6.94
CA LEU A 64 0.10 3.56 -6.40
C LEU A 64 1.49 4.16 -6.15
N ILE A 65 2.40 3.42 -5.52
CA ILE A 65 3.79 3.87 -5.30
C ILE A 65 4.49 4.17 -6.63
N LYS A 66 4.31 3.31 -7.64
CA LYS A 66 4.92 3.51 -8.96
C LYS A 66 4.35 4.71 -9.71
N SER A 67 3.03 4.92 -9.63
CA SER A 67 2.31 5.91 -10.43
C SER A 67 2.24 7.30 -9.81
N ASN A 68 2.35 7.43 -8.48
CA ASN A 68 2.23 8.70 -7.77
C ASN A 68 3.58 9.21 -7.25
N LYS A 69 3.95 10.45 -7.60
CA LYS A 69 5.22 11.06 -7.21
C LYS A 69 5.42 11.15 -5.70
N HIS A 70 4.41 11.60 -4.95
CA HIS A 70 4.53 11.77 -3.50
C HIS A 70 4.66 10.45 -2.76
N TRP A 71 3.94 9.42 -3.21
CA TRP A 71 4.09 8.07 -2.68
C TRP A 71 5.48 7.49 -2.98
N ARG A 72 6.00 7.70 -4.18
CA ARG A 72 7.36 7.29 -4.52
C ARG A 72 8.42 7.99 -3.65
N GLU A 73 8.25 9.29 -3.40
CA GLU A 73 9.16 10.08 -2.57
C GLU A 73 9.15 9.61 -1.11
N VAL A 74 7.97 9.44 -0.51
CA VAL A 74 7.88 9.01 0.90
C VAL A 74 8.41 7.59 1.09
N MET A 75 8.13 6.68 0.16
CA MET A 75 8.58 5.28 0.22
C MET A 75 10.08 5.11 -0.06
N ALA A 76 10.74 6.10 -0.64
CA ALA A 76 12.19 6.10 -0.88
C ALA A 76 13.00 6.61 0.33
N ARG A 77 12.34 7.07 1.41
CA ARG A 77 13.02 7.51 2.63
C ARG A 77 13.77 6.35 3.29
N ALA A 78 14.96 6.61 3.83
CA ALA A 78 15.76 5.61 4.54
C ALA A 78 15.08 5.06 5.82
N THR A 79 14.07 5.76 6.35
CA THR A 79 13.27 5.32 7.49
C THR A 79 12.14 4.36 7.09
N ILE A 80 11.91 4.11 5.80
CA ILE A 80 10.88 3.19 5.32
C ILE A 80 11.53 1.90 4.86
N ASN A 81 11.18 0.80 5.50
CA ASN A 81 11.58 -0.54 5.10
C ASN A 81 10.37 -1.25 4.50
N GLN A 82 10.47 -1.75 3.27
CA GLN A 82 9.38 -2.50 2.63
C GLN A 82 9.80 -3.96 2.43
N GLN A 83 8.92 -4.89 2.79
CA GLN A 83 9.13 -6.33 2.59
C GLN A 83 7.88 -7.00 2.03
N ILE A 84 8.07 -8.09 1.28
CA ILE A 84 6.98 -8.88 0.71
C ILE A 84 7.01 -10.26 1.36
N ILE A 85 5.88 -10.68 1.92
CA ILE A 85 5.67 -12.04 2.43
C ILE A 85 5.15 -12.88 1.26
N CYS A 86 6.04 -13.65 0.64
CA CYS A 86 5.72 -14.46 -0.52
C CYS A 86 4.59 -15.46 -0.21
N GLN A 87 3.70 -15.65 -1.19
CA GLN A 87 2.54 -16.55 -1.12
C GLN A 87 1.48 -16.19 -0.06
N ALA A 88 1.69 -15.16 0.79
CA ALA A 88 0.68 -14.69 1.73
C ALA A 88 -0.55 -14.14 1.02
N ASP A 89 -1.73 -14.60 1.44
CA ASP A 89 -3.02 -14.01 1.08
C ASP A 89 -3.41 -12.98 2.17
N HIS A 90 -4.40 -12.14 1.86
CA HIS A 90 -4.91 -11.06 2.72
C HIS A 90 -5.15 -11.46 4.18
N THR A 91 -5.63 -12.69 4.40
CA THR A 91 -6.00 -13.15 5.75
C THR A 91 -4.81 -13.67 6.56
N SER A 92 -3.66 -13.94 5.92
CA SER A 92 -2.51 -14.62 6.53
C SER A 92 -2.89 -15.87 7.34
N SER A 93 -3.98 -16.54 6.95
CA SER A 93 -4.64 -17.58 7.75
C SER A 93 -3.91 -18.93 7.74
N GLN A 94 -2.92 -19.11 6.86
CA GLN A 94 -2.10 -20.31 6.85
C GLN A 94 -0.97 -20.19 7.88
N ARG A 95 -0.81 -21.21 8.73
CA ARG A 95 0.15 -21.25 9.85
C ARG A 95 1.58 -20.85 9.44
N ASP A 96 2.03 -21.28 8.27
CA ASP A 96 3.38 -21.00 7.79
C ASP A 96 3.57 -19.51 7.45
N LYS A 97 2.51 -18.85 6.97
CA LYS A 97 2.50 -17.39 6.71
C LYS A 97 2.47 -16.59 7.99
N GLN A 98 1.67 -17.04 8.96
CA GLN A 98 1.63 -16.45 10.29
C GLN A 98 3.00 -16.52 10.96
N SER A 99 3.70 -17.66 10.82
CA SER A 99 5.04 -17.84 11.37
C SER A 99 6.06 -16.90 10.73
N GLN A 100 6.02 -16.75 9.39
CA GLN A 100 6.86 -15.78 8.67
C GLN A 100 6.56 -14.33 9.10
N LEU A 101 5.28 -13.96 9.24
CA LEU A 101 4.89 -12.65 9.73
C LEU A 101 5.45 -12.38 11.13
N ILE A 102 5.31 -13.33 12.05
CA ILE A 102 5.84 -13.22 13.42
C ILE A 102 7.36 -13.03 13.39
N GLU A 103 8.08 -13.82 12.61
CA GLU A 103 9.53 -13.72 12.49
C GLU A 103 9.96 -12.33 11.99
N LEU A 104 9.30 -11.82 10.95
CA LEU A 104 9.60 -10.50 10.39
C LEU A 104 9.31 -9.37 11.38
N VAL A 105 8.20 -9.45 12.12
CA VAL A 105 7.86 -8.48 13.16
C VAL A 105 8.89 -8.52 14.29
N CYS A 106 9.28 -9.70 14.77
CA CYS A 106 10.32 -9.83 15.80
C CYS A 106 11.66 -9.22 15.34
N LYS A 107 12.05 -9.45 14.07
CA LYS A 107 13.25 -8.85 13.49
C LYS A 107 13.16 -7.33 13.37
N ALA A 108 11.99 -6.78 13.04
CA ALA A 108 11.80 -5.33 12.97
C ALA A 108 11.90 -4.67 14.35
N LEU A 109 11.38 -5.32 15.39
CA LEU A 109 11.39 -4.80 16.77
C LEU A 109 12.75 -4.93 17.48
N ALA A 110 13.63 -5.82 17.01
CA ALA A 110 14.94 -6.05 17.62
C ALA A 110 16.05 -5.12 17.09
N LYS A 111 15.71 -4.14 16.25
CA LYS A 111 16.62 -3.09 15.74
C LYS A 111 16.67 -1.89 16.67
#